data_AF-A0A534HWN8-F1
#
_entry.id   AF-A0A534HWN8-F1
#
_cell.length_a   1.000
_cell.length_b   1.000
_cell.length_c   1.000
_cell.angle_alpha   90.00
_cell.angle_beta   90.00
_cell.angle_gamma   90.00
#
_symmetry.space_group_name_H-M   'P 1'
#
loop_
_entity.id
_entity.type
_entity.pdbx_description
1 polymer ?
#
loop_
_entity_poly.entity_id
_entity_poly.type
_entity_poly.pdbx_seq_one_letter_code
_entity_poly.pdbx_strand_id
1 'polypeptide(L)'
;MVQRWLVEETPQGTIGREVQIIDRPDRIGALSSPLAWKILHELAKAPDYPNALASRLKVHEQKVYYHARRLQAAGLLEVVREEPKRGAAARFLAPTAEAFAIVLKGRGTPMTSPMLPHAGIVTQFLEEFSHDGRFAGSIVVGSPYTHGPFNTTSRDSPYAVELGFFLGRLFGLPKGLVVRLDTEVKAQGAEKEDLILVGGPVANIITMDLNPHLAVNFDWKQVWRMESSRTRKPYSDEQVGLIAKVRSPWNAAKTIVLLSGLHAVGTMAAILGLTRFAEDVLDGYTPGEDFYRVVAGQDRDGDGRLDAVSILE
;
A
#
# COMPACT_ATOMS: atom_id res chain seq x y z
N MET A 1 3.64 -13.81 8.07
CA MET A 1 4.07 -13.60 9.48
C MET A 1 3.28 -12.41 10.00
N VAL A 2 2.73 -12.44 11.22
CA VAL A 2 1.91 -11.32 11.74
C VAL A 2 2.86 -10.23 12.26
N GLN A 3 2.89 -9.08 11.59
CA GLN A 3 3.55 -7.87 12.09
C GLN A 3 2.66 -7.14 13.10
N ARG A 4 3.27 -6.54 14.12
CA ARG A 4 2.56 -5.82 15.16
C ARG A 4 3.28 -4.50 15.43
N TRP A 5 2.51 -3.44 15.63
CA TRP A 5 3.04 -2.09 15.80
C TRP A 5 2.48 -1.45 17.07
N LEU A 6 3.34 -0.74 17.80
CA LEU A 6 2.95 0.22 18.83
C LEU A 6 2.94 1.58 18.15
N VAL A 7 1.79 2.26 18.20
CA VAL A 7 1.61 3.57 17.58
C VAL A 7 1.43 4.60 18.67
N GLU A 8 2.29 5.61 18.69
CA GLU A 8 2.24 6.74 19.62
C GLU A 8 1.96 8.02 18.83
N GLU A 9 0.92 8.76 19.23
CA GLU A 9 0.65 10.08 18.67
C GLU A 9 1.31 11.14 19.56
N THR A 10 2.21 11.92 18.98
CA THR A 10 2.91 13.00 19.66
C THR A 10 2.62 14.33 18.96
N PRO A 11 2.87 15.50 19.59
CA PRO A 11 2.73 16.79 18.92
C PRO A 11 3.59 16.93 17.64
N GLN A 12 4.62 16.11 17.48
CA GLN A 12 5.53 16.09 16.34
C GLN A 12 5.09 15.11 15.24
N GLY A 13 4.01 14.34 15.47
CA GLY A 13 3.46 13.36 14.56
C GLY A 13 3.31 11.97 15.18
N THR A 14 2.89 11.03 14.35
CA THR A 14 2.68 9.63 14.70
C THR A 14 3.99 8.85 14.56
N ILE A 15 4.37 8.11 15.61
CA ILE A 15 5.53 7.23 15.62
C ILE A 15 5.04 5.79 15.71
N GLY A 16 5.44 4.96 14.74
CA GLY A 16 5.24 3.52 14.79
C GLY A 16 6.52 2.82 15.26
N ARG A 17 6.39 1.83 16.15
CA ARG A 17 7.48 0.92 16.51
C ARG A 17 7.07 -0.52 16.27
N GLU A 18 7.90 -1.34 15.65
CA GLU A 18 7.60 -2.77 15.51
C GLU A 18 7.70 -3.45 16.90
N VAL A 19 6.71 -4.28 17.22
CA VAL A 19 6.54 -4.88 18.54
C VAL A 19 6.70 -6.39 18.48
N GLN A 20 7.63 -6.90 19.28
CA GLN A 20 7.71 -8.33 19.59
C GLN A 20 6.87 -8.65 20.83
N ILE A 21 6.00 -9.66 20.74
CA ILE A 21 5.19 -10.11 21.88
C ILE A 21 6.02 -11.02 22.77
N ILE A 22 6.07 -10.69 24.05
CA ILE A 22 6.57 -11.59 25.08
C ILE A 22 5.45 -12.56 25.44
N ASP A 23 5.54 -13.75 24.87
CA ASP A 23 4.54 -14.81 24.94
C ASP A 23 4.73 -15.78 26.11
N ARG A 24 5.88 -15.72 26.80
CA ARG A 24 6.19 -16.57 27.95
C ARG A 24 6.68 -15.80 29.18
N PRO A 25 6.23 -16.16 30.40
CA PRO A 25 6.64 -15.49 31.63
C PRO A 25 8.15 -15.53 31.94
N ASP A 26 8.86 -16.60 31.55
CA ASP A 26 10.29 -16.76 31.82
C ASP A 26 11.14 -15.66 31.15
N ARG A 27 10.71 -15.17 29.99
CA ARG A 27 11.34 -14.05 29.27
C ARG A 27 11.21 -12.74 30.03
N ILE A 28 10.10 -12.52 30.73
CA ILE A 28 9.87 -11.33 31.59
C ILE A 28 10.89 -11.30 32.74
N GLY A 29 11.27 -12.46 33.27
CA GLY A 29 12.27 -12.56 34.33
C GLY A 29 13.63 -11.96 33.96
N ALA A 30 13.99 -11.90 32.67
CA ALA A 30 15.21 -11.22 32.22
C ALA A 30 15.10 -9.68 32.30
N LEU A 31 13.88 -9.16 32.20
CA LEU A 31 13.54 -7.73 32.30
C LEU A 31 13.29 -7.27 33.74
N SER A 32 13.27 -8.13 34.75
CA SER A 32 12.94 -7.68 36.12
C SER A 32 14.03 -6.81 36.79
N SER A 33 15.21 -6.69 36.18
CA SER A 33 16.32 -5.88 36.71
C SER A 33 16.36 -4.47 36.11
N PRO A 34 16.48 -3.40 36.93
CA PRO A 34 16.70 -2.04 36.42
C PRO A 34 17.94 -1.90 35.55
N LEU A 35 18.98 -2.70 35.79
CA LEU A 35 20.19 -2.71 34.96
C LEU A 35 19.93 -3.35 33.60
N ALA A 36 19.10 -4.38 33.53
CA ALA A 36 18.71 -5.00 32.26
C ALA A 36 17.93 -4.02 31.37
N TRP A 37 17.02 -3.23 31.94
CA TRP A 37 16.31 -2.15 31.22
C TRP A 37 17.28 -1.09 30.68
N LYS A 38 18.22 -0.62 31.51
CA LYS A 38 19.24 0.34 31.07
C LYS A 38 20.10 -0.20 29.94
N ILE A 39 20.50 -1.48 30.01
CA ILE A 39 21.26 -2.15 28.96
C ILE A 39 20.46 -2.16 27.64
N LEU A 40 19.18 -2.57 27.66
CA LEU A 40 18.33 -2.56 26.46
C LEU A 40 18.19 -1.16 25.86
N HIS A 41 17.89 -0.14 26.68
CA HIS A 41 17.75 1.23 26.18
C HIS A 41 19.04 1.79 25.59
N GLU A 42 20.19 1.49 26.18
CA GLU A 42 21.47 1.93 25.62
C GLU A 42 21.82 1.23 24.30
N LEU A 43 21.51 -0.07 24.19
CA LEU A 43 21.73 -0.82 22.95
C LEU A 43 20.71 -0.46 21.85
N ALA A 44 19.50 -0.02 22.22
CA ALA A 44 18.52 0.52 21.29
C ALA A 44 18.98 1.83 20.63
N LYS A 45 19.83 2.62 21.31
CA LYS A 45 20.42 3.84 20.74
C LYS A 45 21.51 3.51 19.73
N ALA A 46 22.37 2.53 20.04
CA ALA A 46 23.44 2.08 19.18
C ALA A 46 23.91 0.68 19.59
N PRO A 47 24.01 -0.28 18.64
CA PRO A 47 24.57 -1.60 18.94
C PRO A 47 25.99 -1.53 19.49
N ASP A 48 26.27 -2.30 20.54
CA ASP A 48 27.57 -2.27 21.20
C ASP A 48 27.88 -3.59 21.93
N TYR A 49 29.13 -3.76 22.37
CA TYR A 49 29.57 -4.94 23.11
C TYR A 49 29.60 -4.66 24.64
N PRO A 50 29.45 -5.71 25.48
CA PRO A 50 29.27 -5.54 26.93
C PRO A 50 30.32 -4.69 27.67
N ASN A 51 31.60 -4.71 27.27
CA ASN A 51 32.66 -3.94 27.96
C ASN A 51 32.55 -2.43 27.71
N ALA A 52 32.24 -2.03 26.48
CA ALA A 52 31.97 -0.62 26.18
C ALA A 52 30.72 -0.14 26.92
N LEU A 53 29.69 -0.98 26.96
CA LEU A 53 28.45 -0.69 27.69
C LEU A 53 28.69 -0.55 29.21
N ALA A 54 29.53 -1.41 29.79
CA ALA A 54 29.92 -1.35 31.21
C ALA A 54 30.63 -0.04 31.55
N SER A 55 31.55 0.39 30.69
CA SER A 55 32.28 1.65 30.84
C SER A 55 31.33 2.86 30.80
N ARG A 56 30.41 2.87 29.84
CA ARG A 56 29.41 3.94 29.65
C ARG A 56 28.39 4.00 30.78
N LEU A 57 27.92 2.84 31.27
CA LEU A 57 26.98 2.74 32.39
C LEU A 57 27.64 2.94 33.76
N LYS A 58 28.98 2.98 33.83
CA LYS A 58 29.77 2.99 35.09
C LYS A 58 29.40 1.81 36.01
N VAL A 59 29.24 0.63 35.42
CA VAL A 59 28.88 -0.62 36.13
C VAL A 59 29.96 -1.66 35.90
N HIS A 60 30.21 -2.50 36.90
CA HIS A 60 31.16 -3.61 36.80
C HIS A 60 30.82 -4.55 35.62
N GLU A 61 31.82 -4.88 34.79
CA GLU A 61 31.67 -5.62 33.53
C GLU A 61 30.91 -6.95 33.70
N GLN A 62 31.22 -7.71 34.75
CA GLN A 62 30.54 -9.00 35.02
C GLN A 62 29.01 -8.85 35.18
N LYS A 63 28.53 -7.75 35.76
CA LYS A 63 27.08 -7.51 35.89
C LYS A 63 26.44 -7.26 34.52
N VAL A 64 27.14 -6.52 33.66
CA VAL A 64 26.67 -6.27 32.28
C VAL A 64 26.65 -7.57 31.48
N TYR A 65 27.73 -8.36 31.52
CA TYR A 65 27.76 -9.68 30.88
C TYR A 65 26.65 -10.62 31.37
N TYR A 66 26.40 -10.64 32.69
CA TYR A 66 25.34 -11.43 33.28
C TYR A 66 23.97 -11.08 32.70
N HIS A 67 23.62 -9.78 32.66
CA HIS A 67 22.34 -9.34 32.11
C HIS A 67 22.27 -9.49 30.60
N ALA A 68 23.32 -9.16 29.86
CA ALA A 68 23.37 -9.35 28.40
C ALA A 68 23.13 -10.80 28.00
N ARG A 69 23.76 -11.77 28.68
CA ARG A 69 23.53 -13.21 28.45
C ARG A 69 22.09 -13.62 28.75
N ARG A 70 21.51 -13.13 29.85
CA ARG A 70 20.12 -13.44 30.21
C ARG A 70 19.11 -12.85 29.22
N LEU A 71 19.33 -11.62 28.76
CA LEU A 71 18.50 -10.96 27.75
C LEU A 71 18.59 -11.69 26.40
N GLN A 72 19.81 -12.07 25.98
CA GLN A 72 20.02 -12.84 24.76
C GLN A 72 19.36 -14.23 24.85
N ALA A 73 19.50 -14.93 25.98
CA ALA A 73 18.83 -16.23 26.20
C ALA A 73 17.29 -16.10 26.22
N ALA A 74 16.75 -14.96 26.64
CA ALA A 74 15.33 -14.65 26.55
C ALA A 74 14.87 -14.28 25.12
N GLY A 75 15.81 -14.12 24.17
CA GLY A 75 15.53 -13.69 22.80
C GLY A 75 15.19 -12.21 22.67
N LEU A 76 15.69 -11.38 23.59
CA LEU A 76 15.49 -9.92 23.60
C LEU A 76 16.70 -9.16 23.04
N LEU A 77 17.84 -9.84 22.92
CA LEU A 77 19.05 -9.33 22.28
C LEU A 77 19.55 -10.34 21.26
N GLU A 78 20.17 -9.84 20.20
CA GLU A 78 20.87 -10.65 19.21
C GLU A 78 22.25 -10.08 18.90
N VAL A 79 23.11 -10.90 18.31
CA VAL A 79 24.42 -10.48 17.83
C VAL A 79 24.26 -9.97 16.40
N VAL A 80 24.46 -8.67 16.19
CA VAL A 80 24.33 -8.04 14.87
C VAL A 80 25.65 -7.97 14.11
N ARG A 81 26.79 -8.08 14.83
CA ARG A 81 28.14 -8.03 14.24
C ARG A 81 29.17 -8.64 15.19
N GLU A 82 30.22 -9.21 14.63
CA GLU A 82 31.43 -9.62 15.37
C GLU A 82 32.66 -8.91 14.82
N GLU A 83 33.53 -8.39 15.68
CA GLU A 83 34.79 -7.74 15.29
C GLU A 83 35.98 -8.25 16.10
N PRO A 84 37.16 -8.44 15.50
CA PRO A 84 38.37 -8.79 16.24
C PRO A 84 38.86 -7.58 17.05
N LYS A 85 39.01 -7.74 18.36
CA LYS A 85 39.48 -6.69 19.27
C LYS A 85 40.42 -7.26 20.32
N ARG A 86 41.67 -6.79 20.33
CA ARG A 86 42.73 -7.20 21.30
C ARG A 86 42.85 -8.73 21.45
N GLY A 87 42.81 -9.47 20.34
CA GLY A 87 42.98 -10.92 20.34
C GLY A 87 41.73 -11.76 20.67
N ALA A 88 40.57 -11.13 20.87
CA ALA A 88 39.28 -11.81 21.06
C ALA A 88 38.21 -11.24 20.12
N ALA A 89 37.16 -12.01 19.82
CA ALA A 89 36.01 -11.52 19.06
C ALA A 89 35.06 -10.73 19.97
N ALA A 90 34.82 -9.47 19.65
CA ALA A 90 33.83 -8.62 20.29
C ALA A 90 32.49 -8.76 19.56
N ARG A 91 31.48 -9.25 20.29
CA ARG A 91 30.10 -9.40 19.79
C ARG A 91 29.29 -8.14 20.08
N PHE A 92 28.85 -7.47 19.03
CA PHE A 92 27.96 -6.31 19.10
C PHE A 92 26.53 -6.79 19.23
N LEU A 93 25.85 -6.33 20.26
CA LEU A 93 24.49 -6.72 20.60
C LEU A 93 23.52 -5.60 20.25
N ALA A 94 22.32 -5.97 19.82
CA ALA A 94 21.19 -5.06 19.64
C ALA A 94 19.89 -5.71 20.14
N PRO A 95 18.86 -4.94 20.52
CA PRO A 95 17.53 -5.47 20.73
C PRO A 95 16.97 -6.13 19.48
N THR A 96 16.22 -7.21 19.64
CA THR A 96 15.57 -7.94 18.54
C THR A 96 14.32 -7.24 17.98
N ALA A 97 13.85 -6.20 18.67
CA ALA A 97 12.70 -5.40 18.27
C ALA A 97 12.81 -3.98 18.86
N GLU A 98 12.08 -3.03 18.25
CA GLU A 98 12.02 -1.63 18.71
C GLU A 98 11.18 -1.46 19.98
N ALA A 99 10.23 -2.37 20.19
CA ALA A 99 9.39 -2.46 21.37
C ALA A 99 9.06 -3.91 21.73
N PHE A 100 8.78 -4.14 23.01
CA PHE A 100 8.32 -5.42 23.53
C PHE A 100 7.00 -5.21 24.27
N ALA A 101 6.02 -6.10 24.04
CA ALA A 101 4.72 -6.00 24.69
C ALA A 101 4.23 -7.33 25.26
N ILE A 102 3.39 -7.25 26.29
CA ILE A 102 2.62 -8.38 26.81
C ILE A 102 1.19 -8.17 26.37
N VAL A 103 0.61 -9.17 25.70
CA VAL A 103 -0.80 -9.14 25.27
C VAL A 103 -1.59 -10.04 26.20
N LEU A 104 -2.59 -9.47 26.88
CA LEU A 104 -3.54 -10.26 27.66
C LEU A 104 -4.49 -10.98 26.72
N LYS A 105 -4.72 -12.27 26.94
CA LYS A 105 -5.68 -13.06 26.17
C LYS A 105 -7.09 -12.63 26.59
N GLY A 106 -7.81 -11.96 25.69
CA GLY A 106 -9.16 -11.45 25.90
C GLY A 106 -9.80 -11.01 24.59
N ARG A 107 -11.06 -10.58 24.65
CA ARG A 107 -11.72 -9.97 23.48
C ARG A 107 -11.06 -8.62 23.21
N GLY A 108 -10.41 -8.50 22.06
CA GLY A 108 -10.02 -7.19 21.52
C GLY A 108 -11.25 -6.47 20.98
N THR A 109 -11.19 -5.14 20.95
CA THR A 109 -12.17 -4.34 20.21
C THR A 109 -11.69 -4.26 18.77
N PRO A 110 -12.48 -4.73 17.77
CA PRO A 110 -12.15 -4.49 16.38
C PRO A 110 -12.04 -2.97 16.15
N MET A 111 -10.89 -2.53 15.66
CA MET A 111 -10.66 -1.12 15.33
C MET A 111 -10.48 -0.99 13.83
N THR A 112 -11.33 -0.18 13.20
CA THR A 112 -11.09 0.31 11.84
C THR A 112 -10.15 1.49 11.94
N SER A 113 -8.84 1.27 11.84
CA SER A 113 -7.86 2.36 11.85
C SER A 113 -7.53 2.77 10.42
N PRO A 114 -7.82 4.02 10.00
CA PRO A 114 -7.31 4.55 8.73
C PRO A 114 -5.77 4.76 8.75
N MET A 115 -5.12 4.64 9.91
CA MET A 115 -3.68 4.84 10.09
C MET A 115 -2.85 3.55 9.94
N LEU A 116 -3.49 2.38 9.96
CA LEU A 116 -2.80 1.10 9.76
C LEU A 116 -3.04 0.67 8.30
N PRO A 117 -1.99 0.63 7.46
CA PRO A 117 -2.11 0.10 6.11
C PRO A 117 -2.72 -1.30 6.23
N HIS A 118 -3.84 -1.54 5.54
CA HIS A 118 -4.23 -2.91 5.27
C HIS A 118 -3.10 -3.47 4.40
N ALA A 119 -2.19 -4.23 5.01
CA ALA A 119 -1.04 -4.89 4.37
C ALA A 119 -1.48 -6.03 3.42
N GLY A 120 -2.54 -5.78 2.65
CA GLY A 120 -3.15 -6.70 1.71
C GLY A 120 -2.71 -6.42 0.28
N ILE A 121 -3.39 -7.09 -0.63
CA ILE A 121 -3.07 -7.10 -2.06
C ILE A 121 -3.12 -5.70 -2.72
N VAL A 122 -3.95 -4.78 -2.21
CA VAL A 122 -4.05 -3.41 -2.76
C VAL A 122 -2.78 -2.60 -2.56
N THR A 123 -2.11 -2.72 -1.40
CA THR A 123 -0.85 -1.99 -1.16
C THR A 123 0.23 -2.45 -2.13
N GLN A 124 0.28 -3.76 -2.43
CA GLN A 124 1.19 -4.31 -3.44
C GLN A 124 0.78 -3.90 -4.87
N PHE A 125 -0.52 -3.80 -5.13
CA PHE A 125 -1.04 -3.34 -6.41
C PHE A 125 -0.75 -1.87 -6.69
N LEU A 126 -0.69 -1.03 -5.66
CA LEU A 126 -0.45 0.41 -5.76
C LEU A 126 0.93 0.84 -5.24
N GLU A 127 1.90 -0.07 -5.15
CA GLU A 127 3.20 0.22 -4.52
C GLU A 127 3.97 1.36 -5.19
N GLU A 128 3.89 1.49 -6.52
CA GLU A 128 4.54 2.56 -7.29
C GLU A 128 3.96 3.95 -6.99
N PHE A 129 2.75 4.00 -6.42
CA PHE A 129 2.09 5.24 -6.02
C PHE A 129 2.45 5.68 -4.59
N SER A 130 3.44 5.04 -3.96
CA SER A 130 3.91 5.39 -2.61
C SER A 130 5.35 5.91 -2.64
N HIS A 131 5.55 7.13 -2.17
CA HIS A 131 6.88 7.67 -1.86
C HIS A 131 6.90 8.20 -0.43
N ASP A 132 7.69 7.59 0.44
CA ASP A 132 7.76 7.89 1.88
C ASP A 132 6.37 7.91 2.55
N GLY A 133 5.47 7.00 2.12
CA GLY A 133 4.09 6.89 2.61
C GLY A 133 3.15 7.99 2.11
N ARG A 134 3.57 8.85 1.18
CA ARG A 134 2.72 9.83 0.49
C ARG A 134 2.36 9.36 -0.91
N PHE A 135 1.21 9.82 -1.40
CA PHE A 135 0.77 9.51 -2.76
C PHE A 135 1.72 10.16 -3.77
N ALA A 136 2.28 9.35 -4.66
CA ALA A 136 3.24 9.73 -5.68
C ALA A 136 2.68 9.40 -7.07
N GLY A 137 1.97 10.36 -7.65
CA GLY A 137 1.33 10.22 -8.96
C GLY A 137 0.13 11.14 -9.08
N SER A 138 -0.68 10.88 -10.11
CA SER A 138 -1.87 11.68 -10.40
C SER A 138 -3.10 10.81 -10.67
N ILE A 139 -4.25 11.22 -10.13
CA ILE A 139 -5.57 10.69 -10.49
C ILE A 139 -6.07 11.53 -11.66
N VAL A 140 -6.15 10.92 -12.85
CA VAL A 140 -6.51 11.60 -14.08
C VAL A 140 -7.98 11.35 -14.39
N VAL A 141 -8.76 12.42 -14.37
CA VAL A 141 -10.19 12.39 -14.71
C VAL A 141 -10.42 13.12 -16.03
N GLY A 142 -11.45 12.73 -16.78
CA GLY A 142 -11.85 13.43 -17.98
C GLY A 142 -12.27 14.89 -17.71
N SER A 143 -11.95 15.80 -18.62
CA SER A 143 -12.35 17.21 -18.48
C SER A 143 -13.89 17.39 -18.50
N PRO A 144 -14.44 18.25 -17.62
CA PRO A 144 -15.87 18.58 -17.62
C PRO A 144 -16.26 19.48 -18.79
N TYR A 145 -15.28 20.10 -19.46
CA TYR A 145 -15.48 20.88 -20.67
C TYR A 145 -15.38 19.99 -21.90
N THR A 146 -16.16 20.33 -22.92
CA THR A 146 -16.14 19.65 -24.21
C THR A 146 -14.76 19.71 -24.86
N HIS A 147 -14.21 18.55 -25.21
CA HIS A 147 -12.90 18.43 -25.83
C HIS A 147 -12.74 17.07 -26.53
N GLY A 148 -11.59 16.89 -27.19
CA GLY A 148 -11.28 15.66 -27.90
C GLY A 148 -12.13 15.43 -29.16
N PRO A 149 -11.91 14.32 -29.87
CA PRO A 149 -12.56 14.07 -31.15
C PRO A 149 -14.07 13.80 -31.05
N PHE A 150 -14.60 13.53 -29.85
CA PHE A 150 -16.01 13.18 -29.63
C PHE A 150 -16.86 14.34 -29.10
N ASN A 151 -16.25 15.49 -28.77
CA ASN A 151 -16.96 16.62 -28.15
C ASN A 151 -17.86 16.20 -26.97
N THR A 152 -17.38 15.28 -26.14
CA THR A 152 -18.11 14.86 -24.94
C THR A 152 -17.64 15.63 -23.71
N THR A 153 -18.46 15.62 -22.67
CA THR A 153 -18.07 16.04 -21.33
C THR A 153 -17.95 14.83 -20.42
N SER A 154 -16.97 14.83 -19.52
CA SER A 154 -16.85 13.78 -18.53
C SER A 154 -17.88 13.94 -17.41
N ARG A 155 -18.40 12.82 -16.93
CA ARG A 155 -19.25 12.73 -15.72
C ARG A 155 -18.61 11.89 -14.62
N ASP A 156 -17.32 11.57 -14.76
CA ASP A 156 -16.64 10.58 -13.92
C ASP A 156 -16.11 11.18 -12.59
N SER A 157 -16.14 12.51 -12.45
CA SER A 157 -15.58 13.23 -11.29
C SER A 157 -16.14 12.80 -9.92
N PRO A 158 -17.45 12.48 -9.75
CA PRO A 158 -17.96 11.98 -8.47
C PRO A 158 -17.31 10.65 -8.04
N TYR A 159 -16.95 9.79 -8.99
CA TYR A 159 -16.35 8.49 -8.69
C TYR A 159 -14.89 8.61 -8.26
N ALA A 160 -14.18 9.61 -8.78
CA ALA A 160 -12.84 9.95 -8.32
C ALA A 160 -12.82 10.40 -6.85
N VAL A 161 -13.93 10.91 -6.31
CA VAL A 161 -14.05 11.25 -4.88
C VAL A 161 -14.07 9.99 -4.01
N GLU A 162 -14.86 8.98 -4.38
CA GLU A 162 -14.91 7.69 -3.65
C GLU A 162 -13.53 7.02 -3.66
N LEU A 163 -12.88 7.00 -4.84
CA LEU A 163 -11.51 6.52 -4.98
C LEU A 163 -10.54 7.32 -4.11
N GLY A 164 -10.61 8.66 -4.13
CA GLY A 164 -9.76 9.53 -3.32
C GLY A 164 -9.92 9.29 -1.82
N PHE A 165 -11.15 9.08 -1.34
CA PHE A 165 -11.42 8.73 0.06
C PHE A 165 -10.79 7.39 0.43
N PHE A 166 -10.88 6.38 -0.44
CA PHE A 166 -10.22 5.10 -0.24
C PHE A 166 -8.69 5.23 -0.21
N LEU A 167 -8.10 5.93 -1.18
CA LEU A 167 -6.65 6.13 -1.29
C LEU A 167 -6.09 6.92 -0.10
N GLY A 168 -6.86 7.82 0.51
CA GLY A 168 -6.48 8.53 1.73
C GLY A 168 -6.26 7.62 2.96
N ARG A 169 -6.70 6.35 2.90
CA ARG A 169 -6.41 5.32 3.90
C ARG A 169 -5.06 4.62 3.67
N LEU A 170 -4.50 4.75 2.46
CA LEU A 170 -3.27 4.10 2.03
C LEU A 170 -2.10 5.09 2.00
N PHE A 171 -2.37 6.36 1.70
CA PHE A 171 -1.34 7.36 1.43
C PHE A 171 -1.62 8.68 2.15
N GLY A 172 -0.54 9.30 2.64
CA GLY A 172 -0.57 10.70 3.03
C GLY A 172 -0.73 11.63 1.82
N LEU A 173 -1.41 12.77 2.01
CA LEU A 173 -1.56 13.76 0.95
C LEU A 173 -0.21 14.42 0.57
N PRO A 174 0.08 14.60 -0.73
CA PRO A 174 1.20 15.40 -1.18
C PRO A 174 0.90 16.90 -1.04
N LYS A 175 1.90 17.77 -1.27
CA LYS A 175 1.74 19.23 -1.19
C LYS A 175 0.91 19.82 -2.35
N GLY A 176 0.83 19.11 -3.48
CA GLY A 176 0.10 19.54 -4.68
C GLY A 176 -1.27 18.90 -4.82
N LEU A 177 -2.00 19.29 -5.87
CA LEU A 177 -3.24 18.63 -6.26
C LEU A 177 -2.93 17.22 -6.79
N VAL A 178 -3.64 16.23 -6.27
CA VAL A 178 -3.55 14.83 -6.72
C VAL A 178 -4.42 14.55 -7.94
N VAL A 179 -5.48 15.33 -8.14
CA VAL A 179 -6.38 15.18 -9.29
C VAL A 179 -5.93 16.11 -10.41
N ARG A 180 -5.87 15.57 -11.63
CA ARG A 180 -5.52 16.30 -12.84
C ARG A 180 -6.54 16.03 -13.93
N LEU A 181 -6.75 17.00 -14.81
CA LEU A 181 -7.56 16.75 -16.01
C LEU A 181 -6.74 16.02 -17.06
N ASP A 182 -7.38 15.13 -17.81
CA ASP A 182 -6.79 14.45 -18.95
C ASP A 182 -6.19 15.42 -19.99
N THR A 183 -6.83 16.56 -20.24
CA THR A 183 -6.30 17.63 -21.10
C THR A 183 -5.02 18.26 -20.57
N GLU A 184 -4.89 18.42 -19.25
CA GLU A 184 -3.68 18.95 -18.62
C GLU A 184 -2.54 17.95 -18.73
N VAL A 185 -2.82 16.66 -18.48
CA VAL A 185 -1.84 15.58 -18.63
C VAL A 185 -1.42 15.46 -20.09
N LYS A 186 -2.34 15.56 -21.03
CA LYS A 186 -2.06 15.53 -22.48
C LYS A 186 -1.15 16.69 -22.89
N ALA A 187 -1.40 17.89 -22.37
CA ALA A 187 -0.61 19.07 -22.67
C ALA A 187 0.79 19.03 -22.03
N GLN A 188 0.90 18.44 -20.84
CA GLN A 188 2.15 18.43 -20.08
C GLN A 188 3.00 17.18 -20.29
N GLY A 189 2.46 16.10 -20.86
CA GLY A 189 3.13 14.83 -21.06
C GLY A 189 2.71 13.78 -20.02
N ALA A 190 2.22 12.64 -20.51
CA ALA A 190 1.76 11.50 -19.70
C ALA A 190 2.92 10.60 -19.21
N GLU A 191 4.14 10.87 -19.66
CA GLU A 191 5.37 10.13 -19.32
C GLU A 191 6.02 10.55 -17.99
N LYS A 192 5.51 11.62 -17.36
CA LYS A 192 6.17 12.31 -16.24
C LYS A 192 6.02 11.60 -14.90
N GLU A 193 4.89 10.96 -14.67
CA GLU A 193 4.49 10.42 -13.37
C GLU A 193 3.61 9.18 -13.54
N ASP A 194 3.41 8.47 -12.43
CA ASP A 194 2.53 7.32 -12.36
C ASP A 194 1.07 7.80 -12.36
N LEU A 195 0.19 7.14 -13.12
CA LEU A 195 -1.17 7.62 -13.38
C LEU A 195 -2.22 6.62 -12.92
N ILE A 196 -3.24 7.11 -12.21
CA ILE A 196 -4.50 6.39 -12.01
C ILE A 196 -5.53 7.02 -12.94
N LEU A 197 -5.86 6.37 -14.04
CA LEU A 197 -6.84 6.84 -15.02
C LEU A 197 -8.24 6.42 -14.59
N VAL A 198 -9.14 7.40 -14.50
CA VAL A 198 -10.56 7.18 -14.23
C VAL A 198 -11.37 7.64 -15.43
N GLY A 199 -12.20 6.74 -15.95
CA GLY A 199 -13.08 7.00 -17.09
C GLY A 199 -12.69 6.29 -18.38
N GLY A 200 -13.65 6.16 -19.29
CA GLY A 200 -13.51 5.48 -20.58
C GLY A 200 -12.75 6.31 -21.64
N PRO A 201 -12.27 5.70 -22.73
CA PRO A 201 -11.63 6.39 -23.86
C PRO A 201 -12.43 7.55 -24.46
N VAL A 202 -13.76 7.50 -24.35
CA VAL A 202 -14.62 8.57 -24.85
C VAL A 202 -14.53 9.80 -23.95
N ALA A 203 -14.47 9.61 -22.63
CA ALA A 203 -14.46 10.69 -21.64
C ALA A 203 -13.06 11.14 -21.21
N ASN A 204 -12.04 10.30 -21.41
CA ASN A 204 -10.66 10.54 -20.97
C ASN A 204 -9.67 10.28 -22.12
N ILE A 205 -9.06 11.34 -22.64
CA ILE A 205 -8.13 11.28 -23.79
C ILE A 205 -6.89 10.44 -23.48
N ILE A 206 -6.38 10.46 -22.25
CA ILE A 206 -5.22 9.64 -21.88
C ILE A 206 -5.60 8.16 -21.92
N THR A 207 -6.82 7.81 -21.51
CA THR A 207 -7.34 6.45 -21.65
C THR A 207 -7.51 6.06 -23.12
N MET A 208 -7.94 7.00 -23.98
CA MET A 208 -8.02 6.79 -25.42
C MET A 208 -6.65 6.45 -26.03
N ASP A 209 -5.61 7.19 -25.66
CA ASP A 209 -4.25 6.96 -26.13
C ASP A 209 -3.65 5.67 -25.57
N LEU A 210 -4.01 5.29 -24.34
CA LEU A 210 -3.57 4.04 -23.72
C LEU A 210 -4.22 2.81 -24.34
N ASN A 211 -5.46 2.93 -24.83
CA ASN A 211 -6.28 1.80 -25.26
C ASN A 211 -5.56 0.75 -26.12
N PRO A 212 -4.81 1.11 -27.19
CA PRO A 212 -4.14 0.12 -28.04
C PRO A 212 -3.09 -0.76 -27.34
N HIS A 213 -2.70 -0.39 -26.12
CA HIS A 213 -1.71 -1.09 -25.29
C HIS A 213 -2.36 -1.98 -24.22
N LEU A 214 -3.69 -2.03 -24.14
CA LEU A 214 -4.40 -2.83 -23.14
C LEU A 214 -4.66 -4.25 -23.64
N ALA A 215 -4.60 -5.22 -22.72
CA ALA A 215 -5.02 -6.59 -22.99
C ALA A 215 -6.53 -6.72 -23.24
N VAL A 216 -7.33 -5.83 -22.64
CA VAL A 216 -8.76 -5.66 -22.89
C VAL A 216 -8.95 -4.30 -23.56
N ASN A 217 -9.29 -4.34 -24.85
CA ASN A 217 -9.43 -3.12 -25.65
C ASN A 217 -10.87 -2.67 -25.67
N PHE A 218 -11.08 -1.36 -25.59
CA PHE A 218 -12.35 -0.71 -25.85
C PHE A 218 -12.45 -0.45 -27.36
N ASP A 219 -13.54 -0.92 -27.96
CA ASP A 219 -13.97 -0.56 -29.30
C ASP A 219 -15.23 0.30 -29.19
N TRP A 220 -15.04 1.61 -29.13
CA TRP A 220 -16.13 2.59 -29.13
C TRP A 220 -16.45 3.11 -30.53
N LYS A 221 -15.66 2.75 -31.55
CA LYS A 221 -15.80 3.29 -32.91
C LYS A 221 -16.71 2.43 -33.77
N GLN A 222 -16.64 1.12 -33.61
CA GLN A 222 -17.34 0.18 -34.47
C GLN A 222 -18.46 -0.56 -33.74
N VAL A 223 -18.22 -1.03 -32.50
CA VAL A 223 -19.15 -1.99 -31.86
C VAL A 223 -19.53 -1.63 -30.40
N TRP A 224 -19.07 -0.50 -29.87
CA TRP A 224 -19.32 -0.04 -28.48
C TRP A 224 -19.21 -1.17 -27.44
N ARG A 225 -18.05 -1.83 -27.40
CA ARG A 225 -17.78 -2.99 -26.56
C ARG A 225 -16.34 -3.01 -26.07
N MET A 226 -16.06 -3.79 -25.03
CA MET A 226 -14.72 -4.24 -24.69
C MET A 226 -14.49 -5.64 -25.25
N GLU A 227 -13.25 -5.95 -25.62
CA GLU A 227 -12.86 -7.29 -26.04
C GLU A 227 -11.53 -7.70 -25.41
N SER A 228 -11.53 -8.85 -24.74
CA SER A 228 -10.31 -9.44 -24.16
C SER A 228 -9.49 -10.12 -25.25
N SER A 229 -8.21 -9.77 -25.35
CA SER A 229 -7.26 -10.45 -26.25
C SER A 229 -7.00 -11.91 -25.84
N ARG A 230 -7.15 -12.24 -24.54
CA ARG A 230 -6.93 -13.58 -23.99
C ARG A 230 -8.09 -14.53 -24.29
N THR A 231 -9.32 -14.10 -23.98
CA THR A 231 -10.51 -14.97 -24.08
C THR A 231 -11.31 -14.74 -25.36
N ARG A 232 -11.04 -13.66 -26.10
CA ARG A 232 -11.85 -13.17 -27.23
C ARG A 232 -13.31 -12.89 -26.88
N LYS A 233 -13.63 -12.80 -25.58
CA LYS A 233 -14.99 -12.54 -25.11
C LYS A 233 -15.32 -11.05 -25.28
N PRO A 234 -16.44 -10.71 -25.95
CA PRO A 234 -16.94 -9.35 -26.00
C PRO A 234 -17.74 -9.02 -24.73
N TYR A 235 -17.65 -7.77 -24.29
CA TYR A 235 -18.41 -7.22 -23.17
C TYR A 235 -19.03 -5.89 -23.59
N SER A 236 -20.36 -5.80 -23.61
CA SER A 236 -21.09 -4.60 -24.02
C SER A 236 -22.04 -4.07 -22.96
N ASP A 237 -22.24 -4.81 -21.86
CA ASP A 237 -23.15 -4.41 -20.80
C ASP A 237 -22.62 -3.17 -20.06
N GLU A 238 -23.52 -2.21 -19.76
CA GLU A 238 -23.14 -0.90 -19.21
C GLU A 238 -22.48 -0.98 -17.82
N GLN A 239 -22.76 -2.06 -17.07
CA GLN A 239 -22.24 -2.31 -15.73
C GLN A 239 -20.86 -2.97 -15.74
N VAL A 240 -20.30 -3.26 -16.91
CA VAL A 240 -18.99 -3.91 -17.02
C VAL A 240 -17.89 -2.86 -16.93
N GLY A 241 -16.99 -3.09 -15.97
CA GLY A 241 -15.77 -2.34 -15.75
C GLY A 241 -14.52 -3.17 -16.01
N LEU A 242 -13.42 -2.45 -16.23
CA LEU A 242 -12.08 -2.94 -16.38
C LEU A 242 -11.22 -2.30 -15.30
N ILE A 243 -10.50 -3.16 -14.58
CA ILE A 243 -9.39 -2.77 -13.72
C ILE A 243 -8.14 -3.27 -14.41
N ALA A 244 -7.20 -2.39 -14.73
CA ALA A 244 -5.93 -2.80 -15.33
C ALA A 244 -4.77 -2.08 -14.65
N LYS A 245 -3.62 -2.76 -14.60
CA LYS A 245 -2.33 -2.17 -14.25
C LYS A 245 -1.36 -2.53 -15.36
N VAL A 246 -0.73 -1.53 -15.96
CA VAL A 246 0.21 -1.72 -17.06
C VAL A 246 1.41 -0.81 -16.90
N ARG A 247 2.56 -1.21 -17.45
CA ARG A 247 3.67 -0.27 -17.67
C ARG A 247 3.26 0.80 -18.66
N SER A 248 3.66 2.03 -18.41
CA SER A 248 3.33 3.16 -19.28
C SER A 248 4.00 2.98 -20.64
N PRO A 249 3.24 3.04 -21.75
CA PRO A 249 3.83 2.98 -23.09
C PRO A 249 4.65 4.23 -23.42
N TRP A 250 4.47 5.32 -22.65
CA TRP A 250 5.18 6.58 -22.82
C TRP A 250 6.46 6.65 -21.98
N ASN A 251 6.58 5.83 -20.93
CA ASN A 251 7.78 5.70 -20.10
C ASN A 251 7.78 4.36 -19.34
N ALA A 252 8.68 3.45 -19.69
CA ALA A 252 8.74 2.11 -19.08
C ALA A 252 9.03 2.10 -17.56
N ALA A 253 9.56 3.20 -17.01
CA ALA A 253 9.76 3.36 -15.57
C ALA A 253 8.50 3.81 -14.82
N LYS A 254 7.41 4.11 -15.55
CA LYS A 254 6.13 4.58 -14.99
C LYS A 254 5.05 3.52 -15.15
N THR A 255 4.07 3.61 -14.27
CA THR A 255 2.96 2.67 -14.14
C THR A 255 1.64 3.39 -14.30
N ILE A 256 0.70 2.71 -14.96
CA ILE A 256 -0.65 3.20 -15.13
C ILE A 256 -1.61 2.19 -14.54
N VAL A 257 -2.49 2.65 -13.65
CA VAL A 257 -3.67 1.91 -13.20
C VAL A 257 -4.88 2.51 -13.89
N LEU A 258 -5.67 1.68 -14.58
CA LEU A 258 -6.89 2.07 -15.26
C LEU A 258 -8.11 1.51 -14.52
N LEU A 259 -9.04 2.40 -14.18
CA LEU A 259 -10.35 2.07 -13.63
C LEU A 259 -11.41 2.66 -14.54
N SER A 260 -12.02 1.82 -15.37
CA SER A 260 -12.76 2.32 -16.53
C SER A 260 -13.84 1.35 -16.99
N GLY A 261 -14.95 1.87 -17.47
CA GLY A 261 -15.96 1.11 -18.20
C GLY A 261 -16.31 1.82 -19.52
N LEU A 262 -17.10 1.14 -20.36
CA LEU A 262 -17.72 1.77 -21.53
C LEU A 262 -18.68 2.88 -21.12
N HIS A 263 -19.28 2.75 -19.94
CA HIS A 263 -20.21 3.70 -19.34
C HIS A 263 -19.75 4.06 -17.92
N ALA A 264 -20.28 5.17 -17.41
CA ALA A 264 -20.04 5.65 -16.05
C ALA A 264 -20.29 4.57 -14.98
N VAL A 265 -21.33 3.76 -15.16
CA VAL A 265 -21.69 2.66 -14.24
C VAL A 265 -20.62 1.56 -14.22
N GLY A 266 -20.05 1.20 -15.38
CA GLY A 266 -18.91 0.29 -15.46
C GLY A 266 -17.63 0.85 -14.84
N THR A 267 -17.35 2.15 -15.00
CA THR A 267 -16.24 2.82 -14.28
C THR A 267 -16.45 2.73 -12.77
N MET A 268 -17.68 2.94 -12.29
CA MET A 268 -18.02 2.77 -10.87
C MET A 268 -17.84 1.31 -10.42
N ALA A 269 -18.21 0.32 -11.24
CA ALA A 269 -17.98 -1.09 -10.93
C ALA A 269 -16.48 -1.42 -10.76
N ALA A 270 -15.61 -0.87 -11.61
CA ALA A 270 -14.16 -1.02 -11.50
C ALA A 270 -13.61 -0.41 -10.19
N ILE A 271 -14.04 0.81 -9.86
CA ILE A 271 -13.64 1.47 -8.60
C ILE A 271 -14.17 0.69 -7.39
N LEU A 272 -15.43 0.24 -7.41
CA LEU A 272 -16.02 -0.56 -6.34
C LEU A 272 -15.26 -1.88 -6.16
N GLY A 273 -14.90 -2.53 -7.26
CA GLY A 273 -14.11 -3.76 -7.27
C GLY A 273 -12.77 -3.58 -6.57
N LEU A 274 -12.01 -2.54 -6.93
CA LEU A 274 -10.72 -2.25 -6.32
C LEU A 274 -10.84 -1.80 -4.85
N THR A 275 -11.86 -1.04 -4.50
CA THR A 275 -11.95 -0.40 -3.16
C THR A 275 -12.62 -1.27 -2.10
N ARG A 276 -13.52 -2.19 -2.50
CA ARG A 276 -14.30 -3.02 -1.55
C ARG A 276 -14.16 -4.52 -1.75
N PHE A 277 -13.80 -4.98 -2.95
CA PHE A 277 -13.70 -6.40 -3.32
C PHE A 277 -12.28 -6.78 -3.77
N ALA A 278 -11.28 -6.08 -3.25
CA ALA A 278 -9.92 -6.14 -3.77
C ALA A 278 -9.28 -7.53 -3.65
N GLU A 279 -9.57 -8.27 -2.57
CA GLU A 279 -9.02 -9.61 -2.37
C GLU A 279 -9.45 -10.56 -3.49
N ASP A 280 -10.71 -10.50 -3.91
CA ASP A 280 -11.23 -11.32 -5.00
C ASP A 280 -10.78 -10.79 -6.37
N VAL A 281 -10.92 -9.47 -6.58
CA VAL A 281 -10.69 -8.82 -7.87
C VAL A 281 -9.21 -8.79 -8.26
N LEU A 282 -8.31 -8.69 -7.28
CA LEU A 282 -6.86 -8.72 -7.50
C LEU A 282 -6.26 -10.11 -7.26
N ASP A 283 -7.08 -11.15 -7.10
CA ASP A 283 -6.59 -12.52 -7.03
C ASP A 283 -5.72 -12.84 -8.26
N GLY A 284 -4.60 -13.54 -8.05
CA GLY A 284 -3.61 -13.83 -9.09
C GLY A 284 -2.76 -12.64 -9.57
N TYR A 285 -2.90 -11.44 -9.01
CA TYR A 285 -1.96 -10.34 -9.28
C TYR A 285 -0.55 -10.66 -8.74
N THR A 286 0.46 -10.45 -9.57
CA THR A 286 1.88 -10.58 -9.21
C THR A 286 2.58 -9.23 -9.32
N PRO A 287 3.29 -8.76 -8.27
CA PRO A 287 3.99 -7.48 -8.31
C PRO A 287 4.97 -7.36 -9.49
N GLY A 288 4.94 -6.19 -10.13
CA GLY A 288 5.80 -5.87 -11.27
C GLY A 288 5.31 -6.35 -12.64
N GLU A 289 4.26 -7.18 -12.70
CA GLU A 289 3.64 -7.65 -13.95
C GLU A 289 2.41 -6.83 -14.34
N ASP A 290 2.11 -6.81 -15.64
CA ASP A 290 0.85 -6.26 -16.14
C ASP A 290 -0.32 -7.13 -15.67
N PHE A 291 -1.43 -6.49 -15.34
CA PHE A 291 -2.61 -7.15 -14.80
C PHE A 291 -3.88 -6.55 -15.38
N TYR A 292 -4.91 -7.38 -15.53
CA TYR A 292 -6.25 -6.88 -15.74
C TYR A 292 -7.31 -7.78 -15.12
N ARG A 293 -8.46 -7.18 -14.81
CA ARG A 293 -9.66 -7.87 -14.38
C ARG A 293 -10.89 -7.24 -15.01
N VAL A 294 -11.76 -8.07 -15.59
CA VAL A 294 -13.06 -7.63 -16.09
C VAL A 294 -14.11 -7.96 -15.05
N VAL A 295 -14.87 -6.94 -14.66
CA VAL A 295 -15.84 -7.04 -13.58
C VAL A 295 -17.21 -6.53 -14.02
N ALA A 296 -18.28 -7.07 -13.47
CA ALA A 296 -19.63 -6.54 -13.63
C ALA A 296 -20.18 -6.07 -12.28
N GLY A 297 -20.61 -4.82 -12.24
CA GLY A 297 -21.37 -4.26 -11.13
C GLY A 297 -22.70 -5.00 -10.94
N GLN A 298 -23.15 -5.06 -9.70
CA GLN A 298 -24.45 -5.59 -9.31
C GLN A 298 -25.10 -4.62 -8.32
N ASP A 299 -26.41 -4.43 -8.47
CA ASP A 299 -27.29 -3.79 -7.51
C ASP A 299 -28.14 -4.90 -6.88
N ARG A 300 -27.67 -5.46 -5.75
CA ARG A 300 -28.31 -6.61 -5.10
C ARG A 300 -29.48 -6.21 -4.22
N ASP A 301 -29.43 -5.02 -3.61
CA ASP A 301 -30.51 -4.50 -2.78
C ASP A 301 -31.60 -3.73 -3.56
N GLY A 302 -31.34 -3.41 -4.83
CA GLY A 302 -32.30 -2.84 -5.77
C GLY A 302 -32.51 -1.33 -5.59
N ASP A 303 -31.58 -0.62 -4.96
CA ASP A 303 -31.69 0.82 -4.70
C ASP A 303 -31.24 1.71 -5.89
N GLY A 304 -30.78 1.10 -6.97
CA GLY A 304 -30.25 1.75 -8.16
C GLY A 304 -28.75 2.05 -8.08
N ARG A 305 -28.03 1.59 -7.06
CA ARG A 305 -26.59 1.75 -6.88
C ARG A 305 -25.89 0.41 -6.86
N LEU A 306 -24.65 0.41 -7.34
CA LEU A 306 -23.83 -0.79 -7.30
C LEU A 306 -23.38 -1.03 -5.85
N ASP A 307 -23.73 -2.18 -5.30
CA ASP A 307 -23.37 -2.63 -3.95
C ASP A 307 -22.43 -3.84 -3.95
N ALA A 308 -22.32 -4.52 -5.10
CA ALA A 308 -21.48 -5.69 -5.30
C ALA A 308 -20.84 -5.73 -6.68
N VAL A 309 -19.83 -6.58 -6.81
CA VAL A 309 -19.11 -6.82 -8.06
C VAL A 309 -18.96 -8.31 -8.29
N SER A 310 -19.11 -8.74 -9.54
CA SER A 310 -18.82 -10.10 -9.99
C SER A 310 -17.64 -10.10 -10.95
N ILE A 311 -16.80 -11.13 -10.86
CA ILE A 311 -15.66 -11.33 -11.75
C ILE A 311 -16.16 -12.00 -13.03
N LEU A 312 -15.90 -11.38 -14.18
CA LEU A 312 -16.22 -11.94 -15.49
C LEU A 312 -15.02 -12.60 -16.17
N GLU A 313 -13.82 -12.11 -15.84
CA GLU A 313 -12.52 -12.62 -16.28
C GLU A 313 -11.44 -12.12 -15.33
#